data_AF-A0A6A7RYB3-F1
#
_entry.id   AF-A0A6A7RYB3-F1
#
_cell.length_a   1.000
_cell.length_b   1.000
_cell.length_c   1.000
_cell.angle_alpha   90.00
_cell.angle_beta   90.00
_cell.angle_gamma   90.00
#
_symmetry.space_group_name_H-M   'P 1'
#
loop_
_entity.id
_entity.type
_entity.pdbx_description
1 polymer ?
#
loop_
_entity_poly.entity_id
_entity_poly.type
_entity_poly.pdbx_seq_one_letter_code
_entity_poly.pdbx_strand_id
1 'polypeptide(L)'
;MKPNLDTLNANQRSAVEWTDGPVLVLAGPGSGKTLVLTLRAARILQNDPDASMLSLTFTTKAADEMRQRLDTLIGGRAERAHLCTFHSFAGDVLRQHGSHVGIQPDFSMLANDEDRIAVLDGVIGKLICDTSALPTDRKNLLFLLDRLFAESYNGEPTAPGMTKTPPWIPPLFKAYCETLQSSNRLDFGALLHFARLLLSSNAGVSRLTRLAWQYISVDEFQDTNRAQYDLLSLLAVGKQPNLFVVADDDQIIYQWNGASPERLLALRSDFEMNVIQLPENFRCPPVIIQLANNLIAFNQTRSEGKQPLVAMKAATDTPALKAEKFNSEEEEAANIPKVISKSGWRPEDCAVLARNARLLDRAANALTENGLQSFLAKRKTEFESPAVRWLFSMLRLANARHDRELLRRVCVAWNHFTGSLIEFEDVEAEAALDGGDFLRAWVNTASSREPIDTHVQLLTQISSTVVDRIDFLQLLEAFWNAKYVDDALEAEEIATWRELHSSLTREHAPENMTLHLYLQEMDLKSKAPAQLPGSIRCLTVHGAKGMEFKHVFLIGMADEVFPSYQATKKGHESKEMEEERRNCFVAITRAEETLNISWSRTYNGYAKRPSRFLEEMGFKFKKPAS
;
A
#
# COMPACT_ATOMS: atom_id res chain seq x y z
N MET A 1 19.64 16.77 20.35
CA MET A 1 20.69 17.43 19.54
C MET A 1 19.96 18.24 18.47
N LYS A 2 20.28 19.53 18.23
CA LYS A 2 19.60 20.29 17.16
C LYS A 2 19.90 19.63 15.80
N PRO A 3 18.94 19.50 14.88
CA PRO A 3 19.20 18.93 13.55
C PRO A 3 20.29 19.76 12.86
N ASN A 4 21.34 19.09 12.37
CA ASN A 4 22.40 19.74 11.61
C ASN A 4 21.85 20.08 10.22
N LEU A 5 21.68 21.38 9.93
CA LEU A 5 21.16 21.88 8.67
C LEU A 5 22.26 22.25 7.66
N ASP A 6 23.54 22.16 8.06
CA ASP A 6 24.66 22.63 7.24
C ASP A 6 24.94 21.75 6.03
N THR A 7 24.37 20.54 5.98
CA THR A 7 24.47 19.60 4.86
C THR A 7 23.39 19.80 3.79
N LEU A 8 22.40 20.65 4.05
CA LEU A 8 21.27 20.89 3.14
C LEU A 8 21.61 21.95 2.09
N ASN A 9 21.10 21.77 0.87
CA ASN A 9 21.13 22.84 -0.12
C ASN A 9 20.14 23.96 0.25
N ALA A 10 20.20 25.10 -0.45
CA ALA A 10 19.37 26.26 -0.13
C ALA A 10 17.85 25.98 -0.18
N ASN A 11 17.39 25.20 -1.16
CA ASN A 11 15.96 24.89 -1.30
C ASN A 11 15.49 23.87 -0.25
N GLN A 12 16.29 22.84 0.04
CA GLN A 12 16.03 21.88 1.12
C GLN A 12 16.01 22.59 2.47
N ARG A 13 16.95 23.51 2.71
CA ARG A 13 16.99 24.31 3.93
C ARG A 13 15.75 25.20 4.05
N SER A 14 15.35 25.89 2.98
CA SER A 14 14.12 26.69 2.94
C SER A 14 12.88 25.83 3.24
N ALA A 15 12.77 24.66 2.62
CA ALA A 15 11.67 23.72 2.87
C ALA A 15 11.67 23.20 4.31
N VAL A 16 12.85 22.88 4.86
CA VAL A 16 12.97 22.51 6.27
C VAL A 16 12.50 23.69 7.09
N GLU A 17 13.10 24.88 6.98
CA GLU A 17 12.86 26.12 7.75
C GLU A 17 11.41 26.64 7.70
N TRP A 18 10.61 26.20 6.74
CA TRP A 18 9.19 26.51 6.65
C TRP A 18 8.39 25.97 7.84
N THR A 19 7.79 26.85 8.63
CA THR A 19 6.98 26.49 9.81
C THR A 19 5.51 26.78 9.57
N ASP A 20 5.17 28.03 9.26
CA ASP A 20 3.80 28.53 9.20
C ASP A 20 3.24 28.65 7.78
N GLY A 21 1.95 28.41 7.65
CA GLY A 21 1.22 28.53 6.39
C GLY A 21 1.51 27.40 5.38
N PRO A 22 0.75 27.37 4.28
CA PRO A 22 0.73 26.24 3.37
C PRO A 22 1.89 26.30 2.38
N VAL A 23 2.60 25.17 2.23
CA VAL A 23 3.68 25.01 1.26
C VAL A 23 3.62 23.67 0.55
N LEU A 24 3.82 23.72 -0.76
CA LEU A 24 3.99 22.58 -1.64
C LEU A 24 5.47 22.48 -2.01
N VAL A 25 6.10 21.40 -1.60
CA VAL A 25 7.46 21.04 -2.00
C VAL A 25 7.39 20.09 -3.19
N LEU A 26 7.65 20.61 -4.38
CA LEU A 26 7.78 19.84 -5.61
C LEU A 26 9.18 19.22 -5.66
N ALA A 27 9.26 17.94 -5.33
CA ALA A 27 10.52 17.28 -5.10
C ALA A 27 10.70 16.11 -6.07
N GLY A 28 11.75 16.13 -6.89
CA GLY A 28 12.05 15.02 -7.80
C GLY A 28 12.40 13.72 -7.08
N PRO A 29 12.54 12.58 -7.78
CA PRO A 29 13.13 11.38 -7.19
C PRO A 29 14.55 11.68 -6.70
N GLY A 30 14.98 11.10 -5.58
CA GLY A 30 16.34 11.26 -5.06
C GLY A 30 16.70 12.67 -4.57
N SER A 31 15.72 13.56 -4.35
CA SER A 31 15.92 14.94 -3.88
C SER A 31 15.99 15.09 -2.34
N GLY A 32 15.79 14.01 -1.60
CA GLY A 32 15.80 14.03 -0.14
C GLY A 32 14.46 14.38 0.51
N LYS A 33 13.32 14.05 -0.11
CA LYS A 33 11.95 14.27 0.42
C LYS A 33 11.79 13.87 1.89
N THR A 34 12.11 12.61 2.18
CA THR A 34 12.00 12.03 3.53
C THR A 34 12.95 12.73 4.52
N LEU A 35 14.13 13.16 4.06
CA LEU A 35 15.07 13.95 4.87
C LEU A 35 14.47 15.31 5.24
N VAL A 36 13.91 16.03 4.26
CA VAL A 36 13.27 17.33 4.49
C VAL A 36 12.10 17.21 5.48
N LEU A 37 11.21 16.23 5.28
CA LEU A 37 10.07 15.99 6.17
C LEU A 37 10.51 15.67 7.62
N THR A 38 11.46 14.75 7.77
CA THR A 38 11.94 14.32 9.10
C THR A 38 12.70 15.43 9.83
N LEU A 39 13.58 16.18 9.14
CA LEU A 39 14.29 17.31 9.74
C LEU A 39 13.34 18.46 10.11
N ARG A 40 12.32 18.73 9.29
CA ARG A 40 11.28 19.72 9.61
C ARG A 40 10.51 19.32 10.86
N ALA A 41 10.01 18.09 10.91
CA ALA A 41 9.28 17.56 12.07
C ALA A 41 10.15 17.63 13.34
N ALA A 42 11.40 17.17 13.25
CA ALA A 42 12.34 17.21 14.36
C ALA A 42 12.58 18.65 14.85
N ARG A 43 12.77 19.62 13.95
CA ARG A 43 12.95 21.03 14.34
C ARG A 43 11.72 21.57 15.07
N ILE A 44 10.53 21.43 14.48
CA ILE A 44 9.29 21.99 15.06
C ILE A 44 9.08 21.44 16.47
N LEU A 45 9.15 20.11 16.63
CA LEU A 45 8.97 19.44 17.90
C LEU A 45 10.06 19.77 18.93
N GLN A 46 11.29 20.06 18.51
CA GLN A 46 12.35 20.46 19.44
C GLN A 46 12.21 21.92 19.89
N ASN A 47 11.72 22.80 19.02
CA ASN A 47 11.58 24.22 19.30
C ASN A 47 10.31 24.55 20.10
N ASP A 48 9.26 23.76 19.92
CA ASP A 48 7.97 23.95 20.58
C ASP A 48 7.56 22.66 21.35
N PRO A 49 7.51 22.71 22.70
CA PRO A 49 7.05 21.60 23.53
C PRO A 49 5.56 21.25 23.32
N ASP A 50 4.75 22.23 22.94
CA ASP A 50 3.30 22.09 22.78
C ASP A 50 2.90 21.77 21.33
N ALA A 51 3.86 21.79 20.40
CA ALA A 51 3.62 21.39 19.02
C ALA A 51 3.24 19.91 18.92
N SER A 52 2.14 19.67 18.23
CA SER A 52 1.68 18.36 17.77
C SER A 52 1.66 18.33 16.25
N MET A 53 2.05 17.19 15.67
CA MET A 53 2.13 17.03 14.22
C MET A 53 1.41 15.77 13.76
N LEU A 54 0.64 15.91 12.69
CA LEU A 54 0.10 14.80 11.91
C LEU A 54 0.93 14.67 10.63
N SER A 55 1.51 13.49 10.38
CA SER A 55 2.20 13.19 9.12
C SER A 55 1.52 12.01 8.43
N LEU A 56 0.88 12.30 7.29
CA LEU A 56 0.14 11.34 6.49
C LEU A 56 1.01 10.82 5.34
N THR A 57 1.15 9.50 5.24
CA THR A 57 1.88 8.83 4.16
C THR A 57 0.97 7.89 3.36
N PHE A 58 1.43 7.45 2.19
CA PHE A 58 0.70 6.46 1.37
C PHE A 58 0.84 5.02 1.89
N THR A 59 1.98 4.66 2.50
CA THR A 59 2.27 3.29 2.94
C THR A 59 2.69 3.25 4.42
N THR A 60 2.33 2.15 5.10
CA THR A 60 2.76 1.89 6.48
C THR A 60 4.28 1.86 6.61
N LYS A 61 4.97 1.21 5.66
CA LYS A 61 6.44 1.18 5.60
C LYS A 61 7.07 2.57 5.59
N ALA A 62 6.52 3.52 4.82
CA ALA A 62 7.02 4.90 4.80
C ALA A 62 6.80 5.61 6.14
N ALA A 63 5.65 5.37 6.80
CA ALA A 63 5.39 5.91 8.14
C ALA A 63 6.37 5.36 9.17
N ASP A 64 6.64 4.05 9.14
CA ASP A 64 7.57 3.39 10.08
C ASP A 64 9.02 3.86 9.88
N GLU A 65 9.45 3.99 8.63
CA GLU A 65 10.78 4.53 8.31
C GLU A 65 10.93 5.98 8.79
N MET A 66 9.92 6.82 8.56
CA MET A 66 9.93 8.19 9.06
C MET A 66 9.94 8.24 10.59
N ARG A 67 9.21 7.34 11.27
CA ARG A 67 9.19 7.25 12.73
C ARG A 67 10.57 6.90 13.29
N GLN A 68 11.22 5.86 12.77
CA GLN A 68 12.57 5.45 13.18
C GLN A 68 13.60 6.58 12.98
N ARG A 69 13.54 7.28 11.84
CA ARG A 69 14.40 8.43 11.57
C ARG A 69 14.15 9.57 12.56
N LEU A 70 12.88 9.88 12.84
CA LEU A 70 12.52 10.93 13.78
C LEU A 70 12.97 10.59 15.20
N ASP A 71 12.77 9.35 15.65
CA ASP A 71 13.21 8.87 16.97
C ASP A 71 14.72 9.04 17.16
N THR A 72 15.50 8.72 16.12
CA THR A 72 16.95 8.91 16.13
C THR A 72 17.33 10.39 16.30
N LEU A 73 16.55 11.32 15.74
CA LEU A 73 16.81 12.76 15.79
C LEU A 73 16.40 13.41 17.12
N ILE A 74 15.29 12.97 17.73
CA ILE A 74 14.68 13.65 18.89
C ILE A 74 14.62 12.83 20.19
N GLY A 75 15.04 11.57 20.18
CA GLY A 75 15.29 10.75 21.37
C GLY A 75 14.05 10.48 22.22
N GLY A 76 13.03 9.81 21.65
CA GLY A 76 11.82 9.38 22.37
C GLY A 76 10.70 10.42 22.46
N ARG A 77 10.84 11.58 21.79
CA ARG A 77 9.77 12.59 21.66
C ARG A 77 8.89 12.39 20.41
N ALA A 78 9.06 11.29 19.67
CA ALA A 78 8.32 11.04 18.43
C ALA A 78 6.84 10.75 18.68
N GLU A 79 6.44 10.37 19.90
CA GLU A 79 5.02 10.17 20.25
C GLU A 79 4.15 11.41 20.04
N ARG A 80 4.74 12.62 20.04
CA ARG A 80 4.04 13.88 19.69
C ARG A 80 3.83 14.08 18.18
N ALA A 81 4.44 13.24 17.36
CA ALA A 81 4.15 13.15 15.94
C ALA A 81 3.33 11.88 15.68
N HIS A 82 2.11 12.06 15.21
CA HIS A 82 1.32 10.96 14.71
C HIS A 82 1.68 10.73 13.24
N LEU A 83 2.59 9.77 12.99
CA LEU A 83 2.97 9.32 11.65
C LEU A 83 2.16 8.08 11.29
N CYS A 84 1.29 8.18 10.30
CA CYS A 84 0.42 7.08 9.90
C CYS A 84 -0.06 7.24 8.44
N THR A 85 -0.82 6.26 7.95
CA THR A 85 -1.50 6.39 6.65
C THR A 85 -2.84 7.11 6.78
N PHE A 86 -3.40 7.59 5.67
CA PHE A 86 -4.77 8.13 5.66
C PHE A 86 -5.82 7.16 6.21
N HIS A 87 -5.68 5.85 5.94
CA HIS A 87 -6.63 4.83 6.40
C HIS A 87 -6.48 4.58 7.90
N SER A 88 -5.24 4.50 8.40
CA SER A 88 -4.96 4.38 9.84
C SER A 88 -5.55 5.58 10.60
N PHE A 89 -5.29 6.80 10.11
CA PHE A 89 -5.86 8.03 10.70
C PHE A 89 -7.40 8.02 10.70
N ALA A 90 -8.03 7.65 9.58
CA ALA A 90 -9.48 7.55 9.49
C ALA A 90 -10.06 6.52 10.46
N GLY A 91 -9.38 5.37 10.62
CA GLY A 91 -9.69 4.37 11.62
C GLY A 91 -9.64 4.95 13.04
N ASP A 92 -8.56 5.64 13.40
CA ASP A 92 -8.39 6.25 14.73
C ASP A 92 -9.49 7.27 15.04
N VAL A 93 -9.85 8.11 14.07
CA VAL A 93 -10.95 9.08 14.21
C VAL A 93 -12.29 8.37 14.43
N LEU A 94 -12.57 7.30 13.69
CA LEU A 94 -13.80 6.51 13.85
C LEU A 94 -13.83 5.74 15.16
N ARG A 95 -12.69 5.28 15.69
CA ARG A 95 -12.64 4.63 17.00
C ARG A 95 -12.97 5.60 18.12
N GLN A 96 -12.44 6.81 18.05
CA GLN A 96 -12.65 7.82 19.08
C GLN A 96 -14.05 8.44 19.03
N HIS A 97 -14.60 8.61 17.82
CA HIS A 97 -15.79 9.45 17.62
C HIS A 97 -16.85 8.88 16.66
N GLY A 98 -16.64 7.67 16.12
CA GLY A 98 -17.50 7.04 15.10
C GLY A 98 -18.93 6.77 15.55
N SER A 99 -19.20 6.72 16.86
CA SER A 99 -20.55 6.52 17.39
C SER A 99 -21.53 7.60 16.94
N HIS A 100 -21.05 8.82 16.66
CA HIS A 100 -21.85 9.91 16.09
C HIS A 100 -22.33 9.63 14.66
N VAL A 101 -21.68 8.71 13.95
CA VAL A 101 -22.05 8.21 12.63
C VAL A 101 -22.36 6.71 12.68
N GLY A 102 -22.84 6.20 13.82
CA GLY A 102 -23.31 4.83 13.96
C GLY A 102 -22.25 3.72 13.81
N ILE A 103 -20.96 4.07 13.91
CA ILE A 103 -19.85 3.11 13.91
C ILE A 103 -19.38 2.93 15.35
N GLN A 104 -19.37 1.70 15.86
CA GLN A 104 -18.88 1.43 17.21
C GLN A 104 -17.35 1.31 17.23
N PRO A 105 -16.68 1.62 18.34
CA PRO A 105 -15.21 1.63 18.41
C PRO A 105 -14.52 0.29 18.15
N ASP A 106 -15.25 -0.82 18.18
CA ASP A 106 -14.80 -2.21 18.00
C ASP A 106 -15.12 -2.77 16.60
N PHE A 107 -15.35 -1.90 15.60
CA PHE A 107 -15.64 -2.33 14.23
C PHE A 107 -14.54 -3.22 13.64
N SER A 108 -14.93 -4.25 12.89
CA SER A 108 -14.01 -5.17 12.22
C SER A 108 -13.70 -4.74 10.78
N MET A 109 -12.52 -5.12 10.28
CA MET A 109 -12.12 -4.83 8.90
C MET A 109 -12.52 -5.95 7.93
N LEU A 110 -13.14 -5.58 6.82
CA LEU A 110 -13.42 -6.48 5.68
C LEU A 110 -12.27 -6.39 4.68
N ALA A 111 -11.17 -7.08 4.97
CA ALA A 111 -9.93 -6.95 4.20
C ALA A 111 -9.92 -7.79 2.90
N ASN A 112 -10.68 -8.88 2.83
CA ASN A 112 -10.69 -9.78 1.68
C ASN A 112 -11.95 -9.64 0.82
N ASP A 113 -11.81 -9.93 -0.47
CA ASP A 113 -12.89 -9.78 -1.43
C ASP A 113 -14.04 -10.77 -1.16
N GLU A 114 -13.77 -11.96 -0.63
CA GLU A 114 -14.81 -12.97 -0.37
C GLU A 114 -15.82 -12.50 0.70
N ASP A 115 -15.33 -11.90 1.79
CA ASP A 115 -16.17 -11.26 2.81
C ASP A 115 -17.00 -10.13 2.21
N ARG A 116 -16.34 -9.27 1.44
CA ARG A 116 -16.99 -8.12 0.81
C ARG A 116 -18.06 -8.56 -0.19
N ILE A 117 -17.82 -9.66 -0.92
CA ILE A 117 -18.78 -10.31 -1.82
C ILE A 117 -19.97 -10.84 -1.03
N ALA A 118 -19.75 -11.54 0.09
CA ALA A 118 -20.84 -12.07 0.91
C ALA A 118 -21.75 -10.95 1.44
N VAL A 119 -21.16 -9.84 1.91
CA VAL A 119 -21.92 -8.63 2.29
C VAL A 119 -22.67 -8.06 1.10
N LEU A 120 -22.01 -7.91 -0.05
CA LEU A 120 -22.59 -7.39 -1.27
C LEU A 120 -23.78 -8.23 -1.77
N ASP A 121 -23.67 -9.55 -1.74
CA ASP A 121 -24.78 -10.45 -2.12
C ASP A 121 -25.96 -10.34 -1.15
N GLY A 122 -25.68 -10.22 0.16
CA GLY A 122 -26.70 -9.95 1.16
C GLY A 122 -27.44 -8.61 0.93
N VAL A 123 -26.72 -7.59 0.46
CA VAL A 123 -27.29 -6.30 0.06
C VAL A 123 -28.15 -6.44 -1.18
N ILE A 124 -27.62 -7.06 -2.24
CA ILE A 124 -28.31 -7.25 -3.52
C ILE A 124 -29.61 -8.02 -3.34
N GLY A 125 -29.61 -9.06 -2.50
CA GLY A 125 -30.82 -9.86 -2.22
C GLY A 125 -31.95 -9.08 -1.54
N LYS A 126 -31.65 -7.93 -0.93
CA LYS A 126 -32.62 -7.07 -0.23
C LYS A 126 -32.97 -5.80 -1.00
N LEU A 127 -32.33 -5.54 -2.14
CA LEU A 127 -32.56 -4.32 -2.90
C LEU A 127 -33.96 -4.27 -3.50
N ILE A 128 -34.68 -3.18 -3.21
CA ILE A 128 -36.02 -2.90 -3.76
C ILE A 128 -35.86 -1.99 -5.00
N CYS A 129 -35.16 -2.46 -6.02
CA CYS A 129 -35.02 -1.77 -7.32
C CYS A 129 -34.88 -2.77 -8.47
N ASP A 130 -34.97 -2.30 -9.72
CA ASP A 130 -34.67 -3.15 -10.89
C ASP A 130 -33.19 -3.55 -10.89
N THR A 131 -32.93 -4.82 -10.61
CA THR A 131 -31.59 -5.44 -10.57
C THR A 131 -31.26 -6.20 -11.85
N SER A 132 -32.11 -6.17 -12.88
CA SER A 132 -31.89 -6.92 -14.13
C SER A 132 -30.61 -6.49 -14.87
N ALA A 133 -30.22 -5.23 -14.75
CA ALA A 133 -29.01 -4.66 -15.34
C ALA A 133 -27.79 -4.71 -14.42
N LEU A 134 -27.89 -5.36 -13.25
CA LEU A 134 -26.80 -5.46 -12.28
C LEU A 134 -25.81 -6.55 -12.72
N PRO A 135 -24.50 -6.24 -12.86
CA PRO A 135 -23.49 -7.22 -13.25
C PRO A 135 -23.44 -8.45 -12.33
N THR A 136 -23.39 -9.64 -12.91
CA THR A 136 -23.26 -10.90 -12.15
C THR A 136 -21.87 -11.07 -11.55
N ASP A 137 -20.83 -10.50 -12.17
CA ASP A 137 -19.47 -10.53 -11.65
C ASP A 137 -19.31 -9.59 -10.44
N ARG A 138 -19.27 -10.19 -9.25
CA ARG A 138 -19.15 -9.45 -7.98
C ARG A 138 -17.80 -8.79 -7.78
N LYS A 139 -16.72 -9.32 -8.34
CA LYS A 139 -15.40 -8.70 -8.24
C LYS A 139 -15.37 -7.37 -8.98
N ASN A 140 -15.98 -7.32 -10.17
CA ASN A 140 -16.11 -6.06 -10.91
C ASN A 140 -17.01 -5.03 -10.18
N LEU A 141 -18.04 -5.49 -9.45
CA LEU A 141 -18.86 -4.61 -8.63
C LEU A 141 -18.12 -4.08 -7.40
N LEU A 142 -17.31 -4.90 -6.73
CA LEU A 142 -16.45 -4.42 -5.65
C LEU A 142 -15.47 -3.36 -6.16
N PHE A 143 -14.83 -3.59 -7.31
CA PHE A 143 -13.97 -2.59 -7.94
C PHE A 143 -14.71 -1.27 -8.23
N LEU A 144 -15.98 -1.34 -8.66
CA LEU A 144 -16.82 -0.15 -8.83
C LEU A 144 -17.08 0.55 -7.48
N LEU A 145 -17.42 -0.19 -6.43
CA LEU A 145 -17.63 0.38 -5.09
C LEU A 145 -16.35 1.05 -4.55
N ASP A 146 -15.19 0.41 -4.70
CA ASP A 146 -13.89 0.97 -4.34
C ASP A 146 -13.64 2.30 -5.06
N ARG A 147 -13.96 2.35 -6.36
CA ARG A 147 -13.86 3.59 -7.13
C ARG A 147 -14.83 4.66 -6.64
N LEU A 148 -16.08 4.30 -6.33
CA LEU A 148 -17.07 5.25 -5.80
C LEU A 148 -16.62 5.84 -4.45
N PHE A 149 -16.10 5.00 -3.55
CA PHE A 149 -15.50 5.46 -2.30
C PHE A 149 -14.31 6.39 -2.54
N ALA A 150 -13.37 5.99 -3.42
CA ALA A 150 -12.20 6.79 -3.75
C ALA A 150 -12.54 8.17 -4.35
N GLU A 151 -13.69 8.29 -5.01
CA GLU A 151 -14.24 9.53 -5.59
C GLU A 151 -15.17 10.31 -4.65
N SER A 152 -15.21 9.98 -3.35
CA SER A 152 -16.03 10.67 -2.34
C SER A 152 -17.54 10.64 -2.61
N TYR A 153 -18.04 9.65 -3.34
CA TYR A 153 -19.46 9.51 -3.62
C TYR A 153 -20.26 9.21 -2.33
N ASN A 154 -21.45 9.81 -2.20
CA ASN A 154 -22.36 9.63 -1.07
C ASN A 154 -23.73 9.07 -1.50
N GLY A 155 -23.83 8.54 -2.72
CA GLY A 155 -25.11 8.04 -3.25
C GLY A 155 -25.99 9.13 -3.87
N GLU A 156 -25.39 10.21 -4.37
CA GLU A 156 -26.06 11.23 -5.18
C GLU A 156 -26.61 10.61 -6.49
N PRO A 157 -27.62 11.20 -7.17
CA PRO A 157 -28.17 10.63 -8.41
C PRO A 157 -27.16 10.46 -9.55
N THR A 158 -26.06 11.21 -9.51
CA THR A 158 -24.99 11.17 -10.53
C THR A 158 -23.70 10.73 -9.88
N ALA A 159 -23.23 9.55 -10.27
CA ALA A 159 -21.96 9.01 -9.83
C ALA A 159 -20.78 9.66 -10.59
N PRO A 160 -19.67 9.98 -9.91
CA PRO A 160 -18.52 10.63 -10.53
C PRO A 160 -17.88 9.75 -11.61
N GLY A 161 -17.42 10.39 -12.68
CA GLY A 161 -16.72 9.71 -13.78
C GLY A 161 -17.59 8.84 -14.69
N MET A 162 -18.92 8.96 -14.63
CA MET A 162 -19.85 8.23 -15.50
C MET A 162 -20.68 9.19 -16.35
N THR A 163 -20.75 8.96 -17.67
CA THR A 163 -21.62 9.73 -18.58
C THR A 163 -23.10 9.53 -18.27
N LYS A 164 -23.48 8.31 -17.90
CA LYS A 164 -24.82 7.94 -17.47
C LYS A 164 -24.70 6.99 -16.30
N THR A 165 -25.21 7.40 -15.14
CA THR A 165 -25.25 6.57 -13.94
C THR A 165 -26.43 5.58 -14.03
N PRO A 166 -26.18 4.27 -13.99
CA PRO A 166 -27.25 3.28 -13.85
C PRO A 166 -28.12 3.55 -12.62
N PRO A 167 -29.46 3.45 -12.73
CA PRO A 167 -30.39 3.74 -11.62
C PRO A 167 -30.16 2.88 -10.36
N TRP A 168 -29.53 1.71 -10.50
CA TRP A 168 -29.22 0.83 -9.38
C TRP A 168 -27.97 1.25 -8.59
N ILE A 169 -27.10 2.13 -9.09
CA ILE A 169 -25.87 2.52 -8.39
C ILE A 169 -26.16 3.30 -7.08
N PRO A 170 -26.94 4.40 -7.09
CA PRO A 170 -27.23 5.12 -5.85
C PRO A 170 -27.87 4.24 -4.75
N PRO A 171 -28.92 3.44 -5.00
CA PRO A 171 -29.51 2.60 -3.96
C PRO A 171 -28.58 1.46 -3.52
N LEU A 172 -27.83 0.83 -4.44
CA LEU A 172 -26.83 -0.19 -4.09
C LEU A 172 -25.76 0.38 -3.16
N PHE A 173 -25.18 1.54 -3.49
CA PHE A 173 -24.12 2.15 -2.70
C PHE A 173 -24.60 2.52 -1.29
N LYS A 174 -25.79 3.11 -1.17
CA LYS A 174 -26.40 3.45 0.12
C LYS A 174 -26.68 2.21 0.96
N ALA A 175 -27.33 1.20 0.38
CA ALA A 175 -27.64 -0.04 1.08
C ALA A 175 -26.37 -0.81 1.50
N TYR A 176 -25.30 -0.72 0.70
CA TYR A 176 -23.99 -1.27 1.06
C TYR A 176 -23.42 -0.53 2.28
N CYS A 177 -23.37 0.80 2.27
CA CYS A 177 -22.91 1.60 3.40
C CYS A 177 -23.74 1.36 4.68
N GLU A 178 -25.07 1.30 4.57
CA GLU A 178 -25.97 1.00 5.69
C GLU A 178 -25.72 -0.41 6.27
N THR A 179 -25.40 -1.39 5.42
CA THR A 179 -25.08 -2.75 5.86
C THR A 179 -23.72 -2.80 6.55
N LEU A 180 -22.71 -2.09 6.04
CA LEU A 180 -21.41 -1.95 6.72
C LEU A 180 -21.56 -1.31 8.10
N GLN A 181 -22.33 -0.23 8.19
CA GLN A 181 -22.61 0.48 9.44
C GLN A 181 -23.38 -0.39 10.45
N SER A 182 -24.50 -0.98 10.04
CA SER A 182 -25.34 -1.79 10.95
C SER A 182 -24.71 -3.11 11.38
N SER A 183 -23.80 -3.67 10.57
CA SER A 183 -23.02 -4.86 10.94
C SER A 183 -21.74 -4.52 11.71
N ASN A 184 -21.41 -3.23 11.86
CA ASN A 184 -20.17 -2.73 12.46
C ASN A 184 -18.91 -3.32 11.81
N ARG A 185 -18.91 -3.43 10.48
CA ARG A 185 -17.78 -3.93 9.68
C ARG A 185 -17.49 -2.95 8.56
N LEU A 186 -16.22 -2.58 8.38
CA LEU A 186 -15.81 -1.58 7.41
C LEU A 186 -14.79 -2.18 6.44
N ASP A 187 -14.95 -1.90 5.15
CA ASP A 187 -13.85 -2.09 4.19
C ASP A 187 -12.96 -0.82 4.14
N PHE A 188 -11.86 -0.90 3.37
CA PHE A 188 -10.90 0.20 3.31
C PHE A 188 -11.51 1.51 2.77
N GLY A 189 -12.39 1.43 1.76
CA GLY A 189 -13.07 2.60 1.21
C GLY A 189 -14.02 3.23 2.23
N ALA A 190 -14.73 2.39 2.98
CA ALA A 190 -15.68 2.82 4.00
C ALA A 190 -15.01 3.57 5.17
N LEU A 191 -13.77 3.23 5.56
CA LEU A 191 -13.01 3.98 6.57
C LEU A 191 -12.93 5.47 6.22
N LEU A 192 -12.48 5.78 5.00
CA LEU A 192 -12.36 7.16 4.52
C LEU A 192 -13.74 7.81 4.39
N HIS A 193 -14.73 7.06 3.89
CA HIS A 193 -16.09 7.56 3.72
C HIS A 193 -16.71 8.00 5.05
N PHE A 194 -16.74 7.13 6.06
CA PHE A 194 -17.36 7.44 7.34
C PHE A 194 -16.56 8.46 8.15
N ALA A 195 -15.23 8.45 8.09
CA ALA A 195 -14.41 9.50 8.72
C ALA A 195 -14.70 10.88 8.12
N ARG A 196 -14.81 10.97 6.79
CA ARG A 196 -15.18 12.21 6.09
C ARG A 196 -16.61 12.64 6.42
N LEU A 197 -17.56 11.70 6.46
CA LEU A 197 -18.95 11.98 6.85
C LEU A 197 -19.01 12.52 8.29
N LEU A 198 -18.27 11.92 9.22
CA LEU A 198 -18.19 12.36 10.61
C LEU A 198 -17.63 13.79 10.73
N LEU A 199 -16.47 14.05 10.10
CA LEU A 199 -15.80 15.35 10.22
C LEU A 199 -16.54 16.48 9.46
N SER A 200 -17.33 16.15 8.45
CA SER A 200 -18.17 17.12 7.73
C SER A 200 -19.51 17.39 8.40
N SER A 201 -20.13 16.39 9.04
CA SER A 201 -21.44 16.52 9.70
C SER A 201 -21.34 16.98 11.17
N ASN A 202 -20.21 16.73 11.84
CA ASN A 202 -20.02 17.08 13.26
C ASN A 202 -18.90 18.12 13.45
N ALA A 203 -19.29 19.40 13.49
CA ALA A 203 -18.36 20.52 13.68
C ALA A 203 -17.56 20.46 15.00
N GLY A 204 -18.12 19.84 16.04
CA GLY A 204 -17.47 19.68 17.34
C GLY A 204 -16.28 18.73 17.26
N VAL A 205 -16.50 17.52 16.76
CA VAL A 205 -15.44 16.52 16.52
C VAL A 205 -14.41 17.08 15.55
N SER A 206 -14.86 17.66 14.44
CA SER A 206 -14.01 18.31 13.45
C SER A 206 -13.07 19.36 14.07
N ARG A 207 -13.58 20.20 14.98
CA ARG A 207 -12.77 21.18 15.71
C ARG A 207 -11.78 20.52 16.67
N LEU A 208 -12.19 19.51 17.42
CA LEU A 208 -11.30 18.78 18.34
C LEU A 208 -10.15 18.12 17.59
N THR A 209 -10.43 17.44 16.48
CA THR A 209 -9.42 16.80 15.63
C THR A 209 -8.42 17.81 15.08
N ARG A 210 -8.88 19.01 14.66
CA ARG A 210 -7.97 20.09 14.22
C ARG A 210 -7.09 20.64 15.34
N LEU A 211 -7.65 20.80 16.54
CA LEU A 211 -6.88 21.29 17.69
C LEU A 211 -5.83 20.28 18.16
N ALA A 212 -6.08 18.98 17.95
CA ALA A 212 -5.12 17.93 18.26
C ALA A 212 -3.88 17.98 17.36
N TRP A 213 -3.99 18.51 16.12
CA TRP A 213 -2.92 18.49 15.12
C TRP A 213 -2.69 19.88 14.52
N GLN A 214 -1.80 20.66 15.12
CA GLN A 214 -1.52 22.03 14.67
C GLN A 214 -0.73 22.06 13.35
N TYR A 215 0.16 21.10 13.14
CA TYR A 215 0.96 20.98 11.92
C TYR A 215 0.59 19.70 11.18
N ILE A 216 0.20 19.83 9.91
CA ILE A 216 -0.14 18.69 9.06
C ILE A 216 0.91 18.59 7.96
N SER A 217 1.49 17.41 7.80
CA SER A 217 2.42 17.09 6.72
C SER A 217 1.88 15.93 5.89
N VAL A 218 2.04 15.99 4.57
CA VAL A 218 1.64 14.91 3.66
C VAL A 218 2.79 14.55 2.75
N ASP A 219 3.18 13.27 2.74
CA ASP A 219 4.18 12.72 1.82
C ASP A 219 3.51 12.01 0.65
N GLU A 220 4.21 11.95 -0.49
CA GLU A 220 3.74 11.30 -1.73
C GLU A 220 2.31 11.73 -2.14
N PHE A 221 1.96 13.01 -1.96
CA PHE A 221 0.59 13.51 -2.18
C PHE A 221 0.05 13.22 -3.58
N GLN A 222 0.94 13.10 -4.55
CA GLN A 222 0.57 12.79 -5.93
C GLN A 222 -0.15 11.44 -6.09
N ASP A 223 -0.05 10.53 -5.10
CA ASP A 223 -0.74 9.24 -5.06
C ASP A 223 -2.08 9.27 -4.33
N THR A 224 -2.46 10.42 -3.76
CA THR A 224 -3.73 10.54 -3.05
C THR A 224 -4.90 10.33 -4.00
N ASN A 225 -6.04 9.84 -3.51
CA ASN A 225 -7.33 9.82 -4.21
C ASN A 225 -8.21 11.02 -3.77
N ARG A 226 -9.43 11.15 -4.31
CA ARG A 226 -10.34 12.26 -3.96
C ARG A 226 -10.83 12.19 -2.51
N ALA A 227 -11.12 11.00 -2.00
CA ALA A 227 -11.52 10.81 -0.60
C ALA A 227 -10.44 11.24 0.40
N GLN A 228 -9.17 10.92 0.14
CA GLN A 228 -8.04 11.35 0.95
C GLN A 228 -7.86 12.88 0.90
N TYR A 229 -8.05 13.49 -0.27
CA TYR A 229 -8.01 14.93 -0.43
C TYR A 229 -9.12 15.65 0.33
N ASP A 230 -10.35 15.15 0.24
CA ASP A 230 -11.48 15.74 0.95
C ASP A 230 -11.32 15.57 2.47
N LEU A 231 -10.78 14.43 2.92
CA LEU A 231 -10.43 14.23 4.33
C LEU A 231 -9.37 15.24 4.80
N LEU A 232 -8.29 15.43 4.03
CA LEU A 232 -7.27 16.44 4.30
C LEU A 232 -7.88 17.86 4.38
N SER A 233 -8.80 18.19 3.47
CA SER A 233 -9.45 19.49 3.39
C SER A 233 -10.36 19.79 4.58
N LEU A 234 -10.88 18.76 5.25
CA LEU A 234 -11.64 18.92 6.50
C LEU A 234 -10.74 19.20 7.72
N LEU A 235 -9.47 18.79 7.64
CA LEU A 235 -8.45 19.03 8.68
C LEU A 235 -7.76 20.37 8.47
N ALA A 236 -7.33 20.67 7.25
CA ALA A 236 -6.71 21.92 6.87
C ALA A 236 -7.79 22.91 6.43
N VAL A 237 -8.32 23.72 7.35
CA VAL A 237 -9.39 24.70 7.05
C VAL A 237 -8.83 26.11 6.96
N GLY A 238 -9.31 26.88 5.98
CA GLY A 238 -8.91 28.26 5.73
C GLY A 238 -7.78 28.38 4.71
N LYS A 239 -7.37 29.62 4.40
CA LYS A 239 -6.34 29.90 3.39
C LYS A 239 -4.90 29.80 3.91
N GLN A 240 -4.70 29.80 5.22
CA GLN A 240 -3.35 29.69 5.81
C GLN A 240 -3.24 28.59 6.87
N PRO A 241 -3.62 27.33 6.57
CA PRO A 241 -3.34 26.22 7.45
C PRO A 241 -1.83 25.94 7.48
N ASN A 242 -1.33 25.38 8.58
CA ASN A 242 0.05 24.88 8.68
C ASN A 242 0.17 23.53 7.96
N LEU A 243 -0.01 23.57 6.64
CA LEU A 243 -0.05 22.41 5.75
C LEU A 243 1.24 22.32 4.92
N PHE A 244 1.99 21.24 5.11
CA PHE A 244 3.24 20.98 4.41
C PHE A 244 3.11 19.75 3.52
N VAL A 245 3.06 19.95 2.20
CA VAL A 245 2.84 18.85 1.25
C VAL A 245 4.10 18.62 0.44
N VAL A 246 4.52 17.35 0.34
CA VAL A 246 5.57 16.93 -0.58
C VAL A 246 4.94 16.11 -1.70
N ALA A 247 5.26 16.47 -2.94
CA ALA A 247 4.71 15.80 -4.12
C ALA A 247 5.69 15.77 -5.29
N ASP A 248 5.41 14.90 -6.25
CA ASP A 248 6.08 14.86 -7.55
C ASP A 248 5.12 14.42 -8.65
N ASP A 249 4.66 15.37 -9.46
CA ASP A 249 3.77 15.14 -10.59
C ASP A 249 4.35 14.21 -11.67
N ASP A 250 5.67 14.09 -11.75
CA ASP A 250 6.34 13.16 -12.66
C ASP A 250 6.33 11.71 -12.11
N GLN A 251 5.88 11.51 -10.86
CA GLN A 251 5.73 10.19 -10.21
C GLN A 251 4.26 9.81 -9.94
N ILE A 252 3.29 10.42 -10.62
CA ILE A 252 1.87 10.00 -10.56
C ILE A 252 1.67 8.71 -11.37
N ILE A 253 1.62 7.56 -10.70
CA ILE A 253 1.53 6.24 -11.37
C ILE A 253 0.38 5.34 -10.89
N TYR A 254 -0.53 5.89 -10.06
CA TYR A 254 -1.70 5.16 -9.55
C TYR A 254 -3.02 5.80 -10.05
N GLN A 255 -3.07 6.26 -11.31
CA GLN A 255 -4.28 6.95 -11.81
C GLN A 255 -5.49 6.02 -11.88
N TRP A 256 -5.24 4.73 -12.13
CA TRP A 256 -6.24 3.66 -12.03
C TRP A 256 -6.83 3.51 -10.62
N ASN A 257 -6.10 3.92 -9.57
CA ASN A 257 -6.56 3.95 -8.17
C ASN A 257 -7.06 5.35 -7.75
N GLY A 258 -7.30 6.22 -8.72
CA GLY A 258 -7.81 7.57 -8.49
C GLY A 258 -6.73 8.62 -8.27
N ALA A 259 -5.43 8.38 -8.43
CA ALA A 259 -4.44 9.47 -8.43
C ALA A 259 -4.64 10.41 -9.63
N SER A 260 -4.43 11.73 -9.47
CA SER A 260 -4.75 12.71 -10.53
C SER A 260 -3.80 13.92 -10.50
N PRO A 261 -3.17 14.27 -11.64
CA PRO A 261 -2.42 15.52 -11.77
C PRO A 261 -3.26 16.76 -11.47
N GLU A 262 -4.54 16.74 -11.86
CA GLU A 262 -5.47 17.83 -11.60
C GLU A 262 -5.67 18.09 -10.10
N ARG A 263 -5.50 17.07 -9.26
CA ARG A 263 -5.64 17.20 -7.80
C ARG A 263 -4.48 17.95 -7.15
N LEU A 264 -3.27 17.80 -7.67
CA LEU A 264 -2.12 18.58 -7.21
C LEU A 264 -2.30 20.07 -7.56
N LEU A 265 -2.86 20.35 -8.73
CA LEU A 265 -3.21 21.72 -9.15
C LEU A 265 -4.33 22.30 -8.28
N ALA A 266 -5.37 21.51 -8.00
CA ALA A 266 -6.46 21.90 -7.09
C ALA A 266 -5.92 22.21 -5.68
N LEU A 267 -5.09 21.34 -5.11
CA LEU A 267 -4.44 21.57 -3.81
C LEU A 267 -3.70 22.92 -3.77
N ARG A 268 -2.88 23.21 -4.79
CA ARG A 268 -2.13 24.47 -4.87
C ARG A 268 -3.07 25.68 -4.90
N SER A 269 -4.17 25.59 -5.64
CA SER A 269 -5.16 26.66 -5.77
C SER A 269 -5.99 26.84 -4.49
N ASP A 270 -6.52 25.75 -3.94
CA ASP A 270 -7.44 25.74 -2.80
C ASP A 270 -6.79 26.29 -1.52
N PHE A 271 -5.49 26.06 -1.36
CA PHE A 271 -4.69 26.53 -0.21
C PHE A 271 -3.74 27.69 -0.53
N GLU A 272 -3.79 28.28 -1.74
CA GLU A 272 -2.88 29.36 -2.17
C GLU A 272 -1.40 29.06 -1.83
N MET A 273 -0.97 27.82 -2.09
CA MET A 273 0.29 27.30 -1.54
C MET A 273 1.52 27.98 -2.14
N ASN A 274 2.50 28.27 -1.28
CA ASN A 274 3.85 28.59 -1.74
C ASN A 274 4.49 27.34 -2.34
N VAL A 275 5.31 27.51 -3.38
CA VAL A 275 5.96 26.39 -4.05
C VAL A 275 7.48 26.47 -3.87
N ILE A 276 8.06 25.41 -3.32
CA ILE A 276 9.51 25.20 -3.27
C ILE A 276 9.83 24.01 -4.17
N GLN A 277 10.78 24.17 -5.09
CA GLN A 277 11.21 23.09 -5.98
C GLN A 277 12.55 22.52 -5.52
N LEU A 278 12.68 21.19 -5.51
CA LEU A 278 13.92 20.46 -5.23
C LEU A 278 14.35 19.69 -6.50
N PRO A 279 14.98 20.36 -7.48
CA PRO A 279 15.42 19.71 -8.73
C PRO A 279 16.67 18.86 -8.54
N GLU A 280 17.46 19.09 -7.49
CA GLU A 280 18.72 18.36 -7.27
C GLU A 280 18.45 16.89 -6.96
N ASN A 281 19.09 16.01 -7.71
CA ASN A 281 19.05 14.58 -7.53
C ASN A 281 20.42 14.08 -7.02
N PHE A 282 20.42 13.49 -5.83
CA PHE A 282 21.61 12.95 -5.18
C PHE A 282 21.76 11.43 -5.39
N ARG A 283 20.81 10.81 -6.08
CA ARG A 283 20.71 9.35 -6.25
C ARG A 283 21.36 8.86 -7.55
N CYS A 284 20.93 9.39 -8.68
CA CYS A 284 21.21 8.85 -9.99
C CYS A 284 22.42 9.53 -10.64
N PRO A 285 23.22 8.79 -11.42
CA PRO A 285 24.26 9.35 -12.28
C PRO A 285 23.72 10.34 -13.33
N PRO A 286 24.53 11.30 -13.82
CA PRO A 286 24.10 12.32 -14.79
C PRO A 286 23.45 11.76 -16.06
N VAL A 287 23.96 10.64 -16.59
CA VAL A 287 23.38 10.02 -17.81
C VAL A 287 21.95 9.53 -17.58
N ILE A 288 21.64 8.95 -16.43
CA ILE A 288 20.30 8.46 -16.08
C ILE A 288 19.34 9.65 -15.91
N ILE A 289 19.81 10.74 -15.29
CA ILE A 289 19.05 11.99 -15.16
C ILE A 289 18.74 12.61 -16.52
N GLN A 290 19.69 12.57 -17.47
CA GLN A 290 19.45 13.02 -18.83
C GLN A 290 18.35 12.20 -19.52
N LEU A 291 18.38 10.86 -19.41
CA LEU A 291 17.32 10.01 -19.97
C LEU A 291 15.96 10.35 -19.35
N ALA A 292 15.91 10.53 -18.03
CA ALA A 292 14.69 10.84 -17.29
C ALA A 292 14.09 12.19 -17.71
N ASN A 293 14.92 13.24 -17.81
CA ASN A 293 14.49 14.55 -18.27
C ASN A 293 14.00 14.52 -19.72
N ASN A 294 14.70 13.79 -20.60
CA ASN A 294 14.30 13.65 -22.01
C ASN A 294 12.92 12.97 -22.13
N LEU A 295 12.73 11.86 -21.44
CA LEU A 295 11.50 11.08 -21.48
C LEU A 295 10.32 11.89 -20.94
N ILE A 296 10.47 12.49 -19.76
CA ILE A 296 9.34 13.13 -19.08
C ILE A 296 8.92 14.45 -19.75
N ALA A 297 9.80 15.06 -20.55
CA ALA A 297 9.48 16.26 -21.33
C ALA A 297 8.37 16.03 -22.37
N PHE A 298 8.06 14.78 -22.73
CA PHE A 298 6.95 14.44 -23.62
C PHE A 298 5.58 14.47 -22.93
N ASN A 299 5.50 14.58 -21.60
CA ASN A 299 4.23 14.72 -20.89
C ASN A 299 3.77 16.20 -20.87
N GLN A 300 2.49 16.41 -21.19
CA GLN A 300 1.88 17.73 -21.24
C GLN A 300 1.23 18.13 -19.90
N THR A 301 0.81 17.15 -19.09
CA THR A 301 0.12 17.41 -17.81
C THR A 301 1.05 17.65 -16.61
N ARG A 302 2.20 18.31 -16.85
CA ARG A 302 3.20 18.64 -15.82
C ARG A 302 2.93 20.02 -15.22
N SER A 303 3.36 20.24 -13.99
CA SER A 303 3.26 21.53 -13.30
C SER A 303 4.02 22.59 -14.06
N GLU A 304 3.37 23.73 -14.29
CA GLU A 304 3.97 24.84 -15.00
C GLU A 304 5.22 25.36 -14.26
N GLY A 305 6.31 25.56 -15.02
CA GLY A 305 7.57 26.04 -14.47
C GLY A 305 8.33 25.02 -13.63
N LYS A 306 7.97 23.73 -13.66
CA LYS A 306 8.76 22.68 -13.00
C LYS A 306 10.15 22.59 -13.62
N GLN A 307 11.18 22.73 -12.79
CA GLN A 307 12.57 22.65 -13.19
C GLN A 307 12.95 21.20 -13.55
N PRO A 308 13.80 21.00 -14.57
CA PRO A 308 14.35 19.70 -14.89
C PRO A 308 15.26 19.21 -13.74
N LEU A 309 15.39 17.89 -13.60
CA LEU A 309 16.27 17.32 -12.58
C LEU A 309 17.74 17.66 -12.86
N VAL A 310 18.49 17.93 -11.80
CA VAL A 310 19.93 18.24 -11.85
C VAL A 310 20.70 17.17 -11.09
N ALA A 311 21.56 16.42 -11.77
CA ALA A 311 22.37 15.41 -11.12
C ALA A 311 23.47 16.04 -10.26
N MET A 312 23.55 15.64 -8.99
CA MET A 312 24.59 16.08 -8.06
C MET A 312 25.76 15.08 -7.95
N LYS A 313 25.58 13.86 -8.46
CA LYS A 313 26.66 12.88 -8.57
C LYS A 313 27.64 13.27 -9.67
N ALA A 314 28.93 13.11 -9.40
CA ALA A 314 29.95 13.19 -10.44
C ALA A 314 29.79 12.04 -11.45
N ALA A 315 30.16 12.29 -12.71
CA ALA A 315 30.28 11.21 -13.67
C ALA A 315 31.41 10.25 -13.24
N THR A 316 31.12 8.95 -13.27
CA THR A 316 32.09 7.88 -12.99
C THR A 316 32.72 7.38 -14.29
N ASP A 317 33.95 6.83 -14.20
CA ASP A 317 34.63 6.21 -15.35
C ASP A 317 33.90 4.94 -15.82
N THR A 318 33.19 4.26 -14.92
CA THR A 318 32.34 3.11 -15.26
C THR A 318 31.04 3.58 -15.93
N PRO A 319 30.63 2.93 -17.04
CA PRO A 319 29.41 3.30 -17.74
C PRO A 319 28.18 2.99 -16.88
N ALA A 320 27.52 4.04 -16.42
CA ALA A 320 26.29 3.97 -15.62
C ALA A 320 25.06 3.50 -16.43
N LEU A 321 25.17 3.34 -17.75
CA LEU A 321 24.09 2.92 -18.64
C LEU A 321 24.56 1.81 -19.58
N LYS A 322 23.78 0.73 -19.64
CA LYS A 322 23.93 -0.34 -20.63
C LYS A 322 22.57 -0.60 -21.28
N ALA A 323 22.53 -0.69 -22.61
CA ALA A 323 21.32 -0.97 -23.36
C ALA A 323 21.55 -2.10 -24.35
N GLU A 324 20.80 -3.20 -24.25
CA GLU A 324 21.03 -4.42 -25.03
C GLU A 324 19.76 -4.97 -25.67
N LYS A 325 19.89 -5.51 -26.88
CA LYS A 325 18.81 -6.15 -27.64
C LYS A 325 19.04 -7.67 -27.71
N PHE A 326 17.99 -8.43 -27.45
CA PHE A 326 17.98 -9.91 -27.51
C PHE A 326 17.05 -10.43 -28.60
N ASN A 327 17.15 -11.73 -28.93
CA ASN A 327 16.24 -12.34 -29.90
C ASN A 327 14.92 -12.79 -29.25
N SER A 328 14.95 -13.26 -28.00
CA SER A 328 13.77 -13.71 -27.27
C SER A 328 13.75 -13.23 -25.81
N GLU A 329 12.58 -13.29 -25.18
CA GLU A 329 12.40 -12.97 -23.75
C GLU A 329 13.17 -13.94 -22.83
N GLU A 330 13.44 -15.17 -23.26
CA GLU A 330 14.28 -16.13 -22.54
C GLU A 330 15.77 -15.73 -22.56
N GLU A 331 16.28 -15.28 -23.72
CA GLU A 331 17.66 -14.79 -23.83
C GLU A 331 17.88 -13.54 -22.98
N GLU A 332 16.89 -12.63 -22.95
CA GLU A 332 16.89 -11.43 -22.12
C GLU A 332 16.98 -11.78 -20.63
N ALA A 333 16.11 -12.68 -20.14
CA ALA A 333 16.12 -13.13 -18.75
C ALA A 333 17.42 -13.86 -18.38
N ALA A 334 17.94 -14.72 -19.27
CA ALA A 334 19.17 -15.48 -19.05
C ALA A 334 20.44 -14.60 -19.06
N ASN A 335 20.36 -13.36 -19.54
CA ASN A 335 21.49 -12.43 -19.50
C ASN A 335 21.67 -11.76 -18.13
N ILE A 336 20.60 -11.59 -17.35
CA ILE A 336 20.63 -10.95 -16.04
C ILE A 336 21.65 -11.60 -15.09
N PRO A 337 21.57 -12.92 -14.79
CA PRO A 337 22.55 -13.57 -13.91
C PRO A 337 23.98 -13.49 -14.45
N LYS A 338 24.16 -13.54 -15.79
CA LYS A 338 25.49 -13.44 -16.42
C LYS A 338 26.12 -12.07 -16.16
N VAL A 339 25.35 -10.99 -16.26
CA VAL A 339 25.83 -9.63 -15.99
C VAL A 339 26.17 -9.45 -14.52
N ILE A 340 25.31 -9.92 -13.61
CA ILE A 340 25.54 -9.85 -12.15
C ILE A 340 26.85 -10.57 -11.79
N SER A 341 26.98 -11.84 -12.21
CA SER A 341 28.17 -12.65 -11.91
C SER A 341 29.45 -12.09 -12.53
N LYS A 342 29.40 -11.60 -13.78
CA LYS A 342 30.57 -11.00 -14.45
C LYS A 342 31.03 -9.70 -13.79
N SER A 343 30.09 -8.92 -13.26
CA SER A 343 30.40 -7.62 -12.64
C SER A 343 30.86 -7.76 -11.18
N GLY A 344 30.61 -8.91 -10.55
CA GLY A 344 30.92 -9.13 -9.13
C GLY A 344 30.04 -8.32 -8.19
N TRP A 345 28.85 -7.91 -8.64
CA TRP A 345 27.91 -7.13 -7.82
C TRP A 345 27.34 -7.99 -6.69
N ARG A 346 27.08 -7.36 -5.55
CA ARG A 346 26.34 -8.02 -4.47
C ARG A 346 24.90 -8.25 -4.95
N PRO A 347 24.35 -9.47 -4.83
CA PRO A 347 22.99 -9.75 -5.31
C PRO A 347 21.91 -8.84 -4.69
N GLU A 348 22.04 -8.52 -3.40
CA GLU A 348 21.12 -7.62 -2.67
C GLU A 348 21.10 -6.16 -3.17
N ASP A 349 22.18 -5.72 -3.83
CA ASP A 349 22.28 -4.38 -4.44
C ASP A 349 21.57 -4.32 -5.82
N CYS A 350 21.14 -5.48 -6.34
CA CYS A 350 20.53 -5.62 -7.65
C CYS A 350 19.00 -5.72 -7.57
N ALA A 351 18.31 -5.12 -8.54
CA ALA A 351 16.87 -5.30 -8.74
C ALA A 351 16.51 -5.49 -10.22
N VAL A 352 15.53 -6.37 -10.47
CA VAL A 352 14.92 -6.57 -11.78
C VAL A 352 13.54 -5.94 -11.78
N LEU A 353 13.34 -4.98 -12.69
CA LEU A 353 12.11 -4.22 -12.86
C LEU A 353 11.46 -4.57 -14.21
N ALA A 354 10.16 -4.82 -14.19
CA ALA A 354 9.37 -5.05 -15.40
C ALA A 354 7.96 -4.48 -15.27
N ARG A 355 7.31 -4.22 -16.42
CA ARG A 355 5.92 -3.77 -16.44
C ARG A 355 4.91 -4.87 -16.10
N ASN A 356 5.27 -6.13 -16.36
CA ASN A 356 4.41 -7.30 -16.22
C ASN A 356 5.05 -8.35 -15.30
N ALA A 357 4.27 -8.91 -14.37
CA ALA A 357 4.67 -9.98 -13.45
C ALA A 357 5.23 -11.22 -14.17
N ARG A 358 4.68 -11.60 -15.34
CA ARG A 358 5.17 -12.76 -16.11
C ARG A 358 6.65 -12.63 -16.50
N LEU A 359 7.13 -11.42 -16.81
CA LEU A 359 8.54 -11.20 -17.12
C LEU A 359 9.41 -11.30 -15.86
N LEU A 360 8.87 -10.90 -14.71
CA LEU A 360 9.53 -11.06 -13.41
C LEU A 360 9.65 -12.53 -13.02
N ASP A 361 8.60 -13.34 -13.21
CA ASP A 361 8.65 -14.77 -12.94
C ASP A 361 9.75 -15.44 -13.78
N ARG A 362 9.87 -15.07 -15.06
CA ARG A 362 10.93 -15.57 -15.95
C ARG A 362 12.33 -15.14 -15.50
N ALA A 363 12.50 -13.88 -15.13
CA ALA A 363 13.77 -13.38 -14.60
C ALA A 363 14.14 -14.06 -13.28
N ALA A 364 13.17 -14.24 -12.37
CA ALA A 364 13.37 -14.93 -11.10
C ALA A 364 13.80 -16.39 -11.30
N ASN A 365 13.16 -17.12 -12.23
CA ASN A 365 13.56 -18.47 -12.58
C ASN A 365 14.99 -18.50 -13.15
N ALA A 366 15.33 -17.60 -14.07
CA ALA A 366 16.68 -17.53 -14.63
C ALA A 366 17.75 -17.23 -13.57
N LEU A 367 17.44 -16.39 -12.57
CA LEU A 367 18.32 -16.13 -11.42
C LEU A 367 18.53 -17.41 -10.59
N THR A 368 17.42 -18.07 -10.20
CA THR A 368 17.45 -19.28 -9.37
C THR A 368 18.21 -20.42 -10.05
N GLU A 369 18.00 -20.63 -11.36
CA GLU A 369 18.72 -21.64 -12.17
C GLU A 369 20.24 -21.40 -12.21
N ASN A 370 20.68 -20.16 -12.00
CA ASN A 370 22.09 -19.77 -11.96
C ASN A 370 22.63 -19.61 -10.52
N GLY A 371 21.92 -20.14 -9.52
CA GLY A 371 22.35 -20.12 -8.12
C GLY A 371 22.22 -18.76 -7.44
N LEU A 372 21.50 -17.80 -8.04
CA LEU A 372 21.22 -16.50 -7.43
C LEU A 372 19.81 -16.51 -6.84
N GLN A 373 19.73 -16.20 -5.55
CA GLN A 373 18.45 -16.14 -4.85
C GLN A 373 17.62 -14.94 -5.36
N SER A 374 16.38 -15.20 -5.76
CA SER A 374 15.44 -14.17 -6.21
C SER A 374 14.29 -13.97 -5.22
N PHE A 375 13.78 -12.74 -5.13
CA PHE A 375 12.63 -12.38 -4.31
C PHE A 375 11.57 -11.72 -5.17
N LEU A 376 10.47 -12.45 -5.44
CA LEU A 376 9.30 -11.93 -6.14
C LEU A 376 8.38 -11.26 -5.12
N ALA A 377 8.32 -9.92 -5.13
CA ALA A 377 7.38 -9.21 -4.26
C ALA A 377 5.94 -9.43 -4.75
N LYS A 378 5.24 -10.37 -4.12
CA LYS A 378 3.80 -10.59 -4.28
C LYS A 378 3.09 -9.96 -3.08
N ARG A 379 2.01 -9.22 -3.32
CA ARG A 379 1.15 -8.77 -2.21
C ARG A 379 0.27 -9.95 -1.81
N LYS A 380 0.40 -10.39 -0.58
CA LYS A 380 -0.45 -11.42 0.02
C LYS A 380 -1.26 -10.79 1.15
N THR A 381 -2.57 -10.97 1.12
CA THR A 381 -3.52 -10.37 2.09
C THR A 381 -3.90 -11.34 3.21
N GLU A 382 -3.88 -12.64 2.92
CA GLU A 382 -4.31 -13.73 3.81
C GLU A 382 -3.24 -14.83 3.87
N PHE A 383 -3.23 -15.57 4.97
CA PHE A 383 -2.42 -16.79 5.09
C PHE A 383 -3.02 -17.94 4.27
N GLU A 384 -2.18 -18.85 3.80
CA GLU A 384 -2.52 -19.99 2.94
C GLU A 384 -2.32 -21.33 3.63
N SER A 385 -1.39 -21.45 4.57
CA SER A 385 -1.26 -22.65 5.39
C SER A 385 -2.56 -22.90 6.16
N PRO A 386 -3.14 -24.11 6.09
CA PRO A 386 -4.38 -24.44 6.79
C PRO A 386 -4.35 -24.11 8.29
N ALA A 387 -3.25 -24.47 8.97
CA ALA A 387 -3.07 -24.24 10.40
C ALA A 387 -3.03 -22.74 10.74
N VAL A 388 -2.22 -21.98 10.00
CA VAL A 388 -2.03 -20.54 10.21
C VAL A 388 -3.31 -19.75 9.89
N ARG A 389 -3.97 -20.08 8.78
CA ARG A 389 -5.26 -19.50 8.38
C ARG A 389 -6.34 -19.77 9.41
N TRP A 390 -6.40 -20.98 9.96
CA TRP A 390 -7.36 -21.32 11.00
C TRP A 390 -7.12 -20.50 12.27
N LEU A 391 -5.87 -20.42 12.77
CA LEU A 391 -5.57 -19.62 13.97
C LEU A 391 -5.95 -18.15 13.75
N PHE A 392 -5.63 -17.59 12.60
CA PHE A 392 -5.98 -16.20 12.30
C PHE A 392 -7.50 -15.98 12.26
N SER A 393 -8.25 -16.92 11.69
CA SER A 393 -9.72 -16.91 11.70
C SER A 393 -10.29 -17.04 13.12
N MET A 394 -9.66 -17.87 13.96
CA MET A 394 -10.02 -18.06 15.36
C MET A 394 -9.82 -16.78 16.18
N LEU A 395 -8.71 -16.07 15.97
CA LEU A 395 -8.47 -14.77 16.60
C LEU A 395 -9.50 -13.73 16.16
N ARG A 396 -9.89 -13.71 14.88
CA ARG A 396 -10.99 -12.84 14.39
C ARG A 396 -12.32 -13.16 15.09
N LEU A 397 -12.68 -14.44 15.24
CA LEU A 397 -13.88 -14.84 15.97
C LEU A 397 -13.78 -14.46 17.47
N ALA A 398 -12.62 -14.59 18.08
CA ALA A 398 -12.41 -14.19 19.46
C ALA A 398 -12.62 -12.68 19.71
N ASN A 399 -12.29 -11.85 18.71
CA ASN A 399 -12.56 -10.43 18.72
C ASN A 399 -14.05 -10.10 18.47
N ALA A 400 -14.78 -10.95 17.72
CA ALA A 400 -16.18 -10.76 17.39
C ALA A 400 -17.00 -12.02 17.70
N ARG A 401 -17.17 -12.30 18.99
CA ARG A 401 -17.70 -13.58 19.54
C ARG A 401 -19.12 -13.95 19.09
N HIS A 402 -19.86 -13.01 18.50
CA HIS A 402 -21.23 -13.21 18.04
C HIS A 402 -21.34 -13.16 16.50
N ASP A 403 -20.23 -13.19 15.77
CA ASP A 403 -20.23 -13.12 14.32
C ASP A 403 -20.36 -14.50 13.68
N ARG A 404 -21.55 -14.77 13.12
CA ARG A 404 -21.89 -16.03 12.44
C ARG A 404 -20.97 -16.34 11.25
N GLU A 405 -20.53 -15.32 10.51
CA GLU A 405 -19.72 -15.55 9.31
C GLU A 405 -18.29 -15.93 9.68
N LEU A 406 -17.74 -15.30 10.73
CA LEU A 406 -16.45 -15.71 11.28
C LEU A 406 -16.51 -17.12 11.86
N LEU A 407 -17.61 -17.50 12.52
CA LEU A 407 -17.81 -18.86 13.01
C LEU A 407 -17.77 -19.88 11.85
N ARG A 408 -18.51 -19.64 10.76
CA ARG A 408 -18.47 -20.53 9.57
C ARG A 408 -17.05 -20.71 9.05
N ARG A 409 -16.28 -19.62 8.97
CA ARG A 409 -14.88 -19.66 8.52
C ARG A 409 -13.99 -20.45 9.44
N VAL A 410 -14.15 -20.32 10.76
CA VAL A 410 -13.42 -21.14 11.73
C VAL A 410 -13.73 -22.61 11.52
N CYS A 411 -15.00 -23.00 11.31
CA CYS A 411 -15.38 -24.39 11.02
C CYS A 411 -14.78 -24.91 9.70
N VAL A 412 -14.84 -24.11 8.62
CA VAL A 412 -14.27 -24.50 7.30
C VAL A 412 -12.75 -24.62 7.38
N ALA A 413 -12.08 -23.64 8.00
CA ALA A 413 -10.64 -23.65 8.16
C ALA A 413 -10.17 -24.79 9.08
N TRP A 414 -10.97 -25.15 10.09
CA TRP A 414 -10.68 -26.29 10.97
C TRP A 414 -10.70 -27.59 10.17
N ASN A 415 -11.74 -27.82 9.38
CA ASN A 415 -11.83 -29.00 8.53
C ASN A 415 -10.65 -29.10 7.55
N HIS A 416 -10.23 -27.98 6.94
CA HIS A 416 -9.04 -27.98 6.09
C HIS A 416 -7.73 -28.24 6.85
N PHE A 417 -7.66 -27.86 8.12
CA PHE A 417 -6.49 -28.03 8.97
C PHE A 417 -6.40 -29.45 9.55
N THR A 418 -7.47 -29.97 10.13
CA THR A 418 -7.48 -31.22 10.90
C THR A 418 -8.16 -32.38 10.18
N GLY A 419 -8.96 -32.12 9.15
CA GLY A 419 -9.85 -33.10 8.51
C GLY A 419 -11.12 -33.42 9.32
N SER A 420 -11.29 -32.79 10.49
CA SER A 420 -12.45 -32.99 11.36
C SER A 420 -13.55 -31.97 11.07
N LEU A 421 -14.77 -32.45 10.95
CA LEU A 421 -15.93 -31.61 10.65
C LEU A 421 -16.61 -31.16 11.94
N ILE A 422 -16.68 -29.85 12.13
CA ILE A 422 -17.48 -29.19 13.17
C ILE A 422 -18.59 -28.42 12.45
N GLU A 423 -19.82 -28.95 12.51
CA GLU A 423 -20.95 -28.31 11.88
C GLU A 423 -21.27 -26.98 12.56
N PHE A 424 -21.51 -25.96 11.74
CA PHE A 424 -21.83 -24.62 12.19
C PHE A 424 -23.12 -24.60 13.02
N GLU A 425 -24.13 -25.37 12.59
CA GLU A 425 -25.43 -25.46 13.23
C GLU A 425 -25.35 -26.04 14.65
N ASP A 426 -24.44 -27.00 14.88
CA ASP A 426 -24.22 -27.59 16.21
C ASP A 426 -23.62 -26.56 17.17
N VAL A 427 -22.67 -25.76 16.69
CA VAL A 427 -22.06 -24.68 17.47
C VAL A 427 -23.07 -23.57 17.76
N GLU A 428 -23.93 -23.21 16.80
CA GLU A 428 -25.00 -22.24 17.04
C GLU A 428 -25.99 -22.72 18.10
N ALA A 429 -26.36 -24.00 18.06
CA ALA A 429 -27.25 -24.60 19.05
C ALA A 429 -26.64 -24.57 20.46
N GLU A 430 -25.36 -24.89 20.58
CA GLU A 430 -24.60 -24.79 21.84
C GLU A 430 -24.50 -23.33 22.31
N ALA A 431 -24.16 -22.39 21.41
CA ALA A 431 -23.99 -20.98 21.75
C ALA A 431 -25.30 -20.33 22.23
N ALA A 432 -26.45 -20.79 21.75
CA ALA A 432 -27.75 -20.33 22.22
C ALA A 432 -27.97 -20.58 23.72
N LEU A 433 -27.25 -21.54 24.31
CA LEU A 433 -27.30 -21.84 25.75
C LEU A 433 -26.43 -20.88 26.58
N ASP A 434 -25.46 -20.21 25.97
CA ASP A 434 -24.45 -19.38 26.65
C ASP A 434 -24.34 -17.97 26.05
N GLY A 435 -25.48 -17.28 25.97
CA GLY A 435 -25.52 -15.86 25.58
C GLY A 435 -25.08 -15.57 24.14
N GLY A 436 -24.93 -16.59 23.29
CA GLY A 436 -24.49 -16.48 21.91
C GLY A 436 -22.98 -16.41 21.71
N ASP A 437 -22.14 -16.76 22.69
CA ASP A 437 -20.68 -16.79 22.52
C ASP A 437 -20.26 -17.96 21.63
N PHE A 438 -20.06 -17.68 20.34
CA PHE A 438 -19.68 -18.68 19.35
C PHE A 438 -18.27 -19.22 19.57
N LEU A 439 -17.34 -18.44 20.14
CA LEU A 439 -15.99 -18.93 20.40
C LEU A 439 -16.03 -20.02 21.46
N ARG A 440 -16.69 -19.74 22.59
CA ARG A 440 -16.80 -20.68 23.71
C ARG A 440 -17.55 -21.94 23.30
N ALA A 441 -18.68 -21.76 22.61
CA ALA A 441 -19.46 -22.87 22.07
C ALA A 441 -18.64 -23.73 21.10
N TRP A 442 -17.89 -23.10 20.19
CA TRP A 442 -17.05 -23.83 19.23
C TRP A 442 -16.01 -24.69 19.95
N VAL A 443 -15.32 -24.14 20.96
CA VAL A 443 -14.30 -24.87 21.73
C VAL A 443 -14.90 -26.04 22.48
N ASN A 444 -16.10 -25.88 23.07
CA ASN A 444 -16.81 -26.96 23.75
C ASN A 444 -17.19 -28.08 22.75
N THR A 445 -17.78 -27.72 21.61
CA THR A 445 -18.15 -28.67 20.56
C THR A 445 -16.93 -29.41 20.03
N ALA A 446 -15.84 -28.70 19.72
CA ALA A 446 -14.58 -29.30 19.26
C ALA A 446 -14.01 -30.29 20.28
N SER A 447 -13.96 -29.89 21.55
CA SER A 447 -13.42 -30.72 22.64
C SER A 447 -14.23 -31.99 22.88
N SER A 448 -15.53 -31.97 22.56
CA SER A 448 -16.40 -33.15 22.68
C SER A 448 -16.27 -34.15 21.52
N ARG A 449 -15.71 -33.74 20.38
CA ARG A 449 -15.70 -34.51 19.12
C ARG A 449 -14.32 -34.96 18.65
N GLU A 450 -13.25 -34.25 19.02
CA GLU A 450 -11.90 -34.58 18.57
C GLU A 450 -11.33 -35.85 19.24
N PRO A 451 -10.63 -36.73 18.50
CA PRO A 451 -9.85 -37.82 19.09
C PRO A 451 -8.73 -37.27 19.98
N ILE A 452 -8.50 -37.93 21.11
CA ILE A 452 -7.84 -37.44 22.33
C ILE A 452 -6.37 -36.94 22.18
N ASP A 453 -5.67 -37.17 21.06
CA ASP A 453 -4.20 -37.02 21.07
C ASP A 453 -3.59 -35.90 20.20
N THR A 454 -4.13 -35.51 19.03
CA THR A 454 -3.38 -34.61 18.11
C THR A 454 -3.60 -33.11 18.32
N HIS A 455 -4.75 -32.65 18.83
CA HIS A 455 -5.04 -31.21 18.97
C HIS A 455 -5.65 -30.79 20.32
N VAL A 456 -5.79 -31.71 21.28
CA VAL A 456 -6.35 -31.42 22.61
C VAL A 456 -5.55 -30.36 23.36
N GLN A 457 -4.22 -30.36 23.22
CA GLN A 457 -3.37 -29.34 23.82
C GLN A 457 -3.66 -27.94 23.25
N LEU A 458 -3.90 -27.83 21.94
CA LEU A 458 -4.27 -26.57 21.30
C LEU A 458 -5.64 -26.07 21.78
N LEU A 459 -6.65 -26.94 21.84
CA LEU A 459 -7.98 -26.59 22.35
C LEU A 459 -7.93 -26.14 23.82
N THR A 460 -7.14 -26.84 24.65
CA THR A 460 -6.93 -26.49 26.06
C THR A 460 -6.24 -25.13 26.22
N GLN A 461 -5.23 -24.87 25.39
CA GLN A 461 -4.55 -23.57 25.34
C GLN A 461 -5.53 -22.47 24.94
N ILE A 462 -6.33 -22.65 23.89
CA ILE A 462 -7.30 -21.65 23.43
C ILE A 462 -8.34 -21.34 24.51
N SER A 463 -8.86 -22.38 25.17
CA SER A 463 -9.81 -22.23 26.26
C SER A 463 -9.22 -21.38 27.40
N SER A 464 -8.03 -21.76 27.90
CA SER A 464 -7.38 -21.08 29.03
C SER A 464 -6.85 -19.68 28.73
N THR A 465 -6.53 -19.38 27.46
CA THR A 465 -5.94 -18.10 27.05
C THR A 465 -6.97 -17.15 26.45
N VAL A 466 -7.56 -17.50 25.30
CA VAL A 466 -8.36 -16.58 24.50
C VAL A 466 -9.83 -16.58 24.92
N VAL A 467 -10.40 -17.75 25.25
CA VAL A 467 -11.81 -17.85 25.67
C VAL A 467 -12.02 -17.19 27.04
N ASP A 468 -11.16 -17.49 28.00
CA ASP A 468 -11.33 -17.02 29.39
C ASP A 468 -10.66 -15.68 29.69
N ARG A 469 -9.54 -15.33 29.03
CA ARG A 469 -8.70 -14.17 29.39
C ARG A 469 -8.35 -13.23 28.23
N ILE A 470 -8.65 -13.60 26.99
CA ILE A 470 -8.23 -12.88 25.77
C ILE A 470 -6.69 -12.68 25.72
N ASP A 471 -5.92 -13.61 26.30
CA ASP A 471 -4.46 -13.59 26.23
C ASP A 471 -3.96 -14.21 24.91
N PHE A 472 -4.21 -13.50 23.82
CA PHE A 472 -3.88 -13.97 22.48
C PHE A 472 -2.37 -14.03 22.23
N LEU A 473 -1.57 -13.24 22.95
CA LEU A 473 -0.11 -13.23 22.82
C LEU A 473 0.48 -14.56 23.29
N GLN A 474 0.03 -15.04 24.45
CA GLN A 474 0.43 -16.35 24.95
C GLN A 474 0.03 -17.48 23.97
N LEU A 475 -1.15 -17.40 23.38
CA LEU A 475 -1.60 -18.38 22.37
C LEU A 475 -0.71 -18.37 21.12
N LEU A 476 -0.37 -17.20 20.59
CA LEU A 476 0.49 -17.06 19.42
C LEU A 476 1.87 -17.69 19.65
N GLU A 477 2.50 -17.38 20.78
CA GLU A 477 3.81 -17.95 21.11
C GLU A 477 3.76 -19.48 21.23
N ALA A 478 2.74 -20.01 21.90
CA ALA A 478 2.54 -21.45 22.02
C ALA A 478 2.33 -22.12 20.65
N PHE A 479 1.47 -21.55 19.81
CA PHE A 479 1.16 -22.07 18.48
C PHE A 479 2.39 -22.08 17.57
N TRP A 480 3.15 -20.99 17.52
CA TRP A 480 4.33 -20.91 16.67
C TRP A 480 5.45 -21.90 17.04
N ASN A 481 5.48 -22.35 18.30
CA ASN A 481 6.47 -23.31 18.79
C ASN A 481 6.02 -24.77 18.60
N ALA A 482 4.72 -25.03 18.45
CA ALA A 482 4.17 -26.37 18.38
C ALA A 482 4.38 -27.07 17.02
N LYS A 483 4.41 -26.32 15.91
CA LYS A 483 4.56 -26.82 14.51
C LYS A 483 3.57 -27.94 14.16
N TYR A 484 2.37 -27.58 13.69
CA TYR A 484 1.27 -28.53 13.54
C TYR A 484 1.28 -29.29 12.21
N VAL A 485 1.69 -28.64 11.12
CA VAL A 485 1.93 -29.26 9.81
C VAL A 485 3.41 -29.13 9.51
N ASP A 486 4.12 -30.25 9.35
CA ASP A 486 5.54 -30.27 8.94
C ASP A 486 5.67 -29.93 7.44
N ASP A 487 5.27 -28.71 7.08
CA ASP A 487 5.29 -28.15 5.74
C ASP A 487 6.09 -26.84 5.70
N ALA A 488 6.85 -26.65 4.62
CA ALA A 488 7.66 -25.46 4.38
C ALA A 488 6.80 -24.19 4.35
N LEU A 489 5.56 -24.28 3.85
CA LEU A 489 4.64 -23.14 3.81
C LEU A 489 4.25 -22.66 5.21
N GLU A 490 3.94 -23.58 6.15
CA GLU A 490 3.63 -23.21 7.54
C GLU A 490 4.83 -22.50 8.19
N ALA A 491 6.02 -23.05 8.03
CA ALA A 491 7.23 -22.46 8.61
C ALA A 491 7.50 -21.04 8.07
N GLU A 492 7.31 -20.82 6.77
CA GLU A 492 7.44 -19.50 6.12
C GLU A 492 6.39 -18.50 6.65
N GLU A 493 5.13 -18.91 6.75
CA GLU A 493 4.05 -18.03 7.23
C GLU A 493 4.15 -17.71 8.72
N ILE A 494 4.58 -18.66 9.55
CA ILE A 494 4.89 -18.43 10.97
C ILE A 494 6.03 -17.42 11.11
N ALA A 495 7.10 -17.56 10.32
CA ALA A 495 8.21 -16.60 10.33
C ALA A 495 7.72 -15.20 9.93
N THR A 496 6.88 -15.11 8.89
CA THR A 496 6.25 -13.87 8.44
C THR A 496 5.38 -13.25 9.54
N TRP A 497 4.55 -14.05 10.21
CA TRP A 497 3.70 -13.56 11.30
C TRP A 497 4.52 -13.06 12.49
N ARG A 498 5.60 -13.77 12.88
CA ARG A 498 6.51 -13.32 13.94
C ARG A 498 7.16 -11.97 13.63
N GLU A 499 7.58 -11.75 12.39
CA GLU A 499 8.15 -10.46 11.99
C GLU A 499 7.11 -9.34 12.10
N LEU A 500 5.91 -9.54 11.53
CA LEU A 500 4.80 -8.59 11.65
C LEU A 500 4.48 -8.30 13.12
N HIS A 501 4.38 -9.33 13.95
CA HIS A 501 4.16 -9.23 15.39
C HIS A 501 5.23 -8.35 16.07
N SER A 502 6.51 -8.58 15.76
CA SER A 502 7.63 -7.78 16.30
C SER A 502 7.61 -6.32 15.84
N SER A 503 7.08 -6.04 14.64
CA SER A 503 6.88 -4.67 14.17
C SER A 503 5.79 -3.99 14.98
N LEU A 504 4.66 -4.68 15.16
CA LEU A 504 3.50 -4.15 15.88
C LEU A 504 3.80 -3.87 17.36
N THR A 505 4.52 -4.76 18.04
CA THR A 505 4.91 -4.55 19.44
C THR A 505 5.97 -3.46 19.64
N ARG A 506 6.69 -3.07 18.58
CA ARG A 506 7.56 -1.87 18.58
C ARG A 506 6.76 -0.60 18.29
N GLU A 507 5.76 -0.68 17.44
CA GLU A 507 4.89 0.44 17.06
C GLU A 507 3.92 0.82 18.17
N HIS A 508 3.43 -0.19 18.91
CA HIS A 508 2.53 -0.02 20.04
C HIS A 508 3.09 -0.75 21.24
N ALA A 509 3.19 -0.05 22.38
CA ALA A 509 3.61 -0.66 23.63
C ALA A 509 2.76 -1.91 23.94
N PRO A 510 3.36 -3.04 24.42
CA PRO A 510 2.63 -4.28 24.66
C PRO A 510 1.40 -4.11 25.56
N GLU A 511 1.48 -3.25 26.59
CA GLU A 511 0.35 -2.94 27.47
C GLU A 511 -0.86 -2.30 26.78
N ASN A 512 -0.68 -1.68 25.62
CA ASN A 512 -1.74 -1.02 24.85
C ASN A 512 -2.24 -1.88 23.68
N MET A 513 -1.66 -3.07 23.48
CA MET A 513 -1.98 -3.94 22.35
C MET A 513 -3.19 -4.82 22.65
N THR A 514 -4.38 -4.32 22.34
CA THR A 514 -5.61 -5.13 22.36
C THR A 514 -5.64 -6.09 21.17
N LEU A 515 -6.32 -7.24 21.29
CA LEU A 515 -6.55 -8.18 20.17
C LEU A 515 -7.16 -7.46 18.95
N HIS A 516 -8.05 -6.51 19.24
CA HIS A 516 -8.70 -5.70 18.24
C HIS A 516 -7.73 -4.87 17.39
N LEU A 517 -6.88 -4.06 18.06
CA LEU A 517 -5.84 -3.26 17.41
C LEU A 517 -4.87 -4.15 16.63
N TYR A 518 -4.48 -5.27 17.23
CA TYR A 518 -3.59 -6.24 16.61
C TYR A 518 -4.14 -6.77 15.28
N LEU A 519 -5.41 -7.19 15.24
CA LEU A 519 -6.05 -7.71 14.03
C LEU A 519 -6.19 -6.63 12.94
N GLN A 520 -6.54 -5.40 13.31
CA GLN A 520 -6.62 -4.29 12.35
C GLN A 520 -5.27 -4.03 11.67
N GLU A 521 -4.21 -3.93 12.47
CA GLU A 521 -2.88 -3.68 11.93
C GLU A 521 -2.37 -4.87 11.11
N MET A 522 -2.68 -6.09 11.54
CA MET A 522 -2.44 -7.28 10.74
C MET A 522 -3.17 -7.18 9.39
N ASP A 523 -4.44 -6.78 9.35
CA ASP A 523 -5.22 -6.62 8.11
C ASP A 523 -4.66 -5.57 7.16
N LEU A 524 -4.04 -4.51 7.69
CA LEU A 524 -3.37 -3.47 6.91
C LEU A 524 -2.02 -3.91 6.32
N LYS A 525 -1.33 -4.87 6.96
CA LYS A 525 -0.01 -5.35 6.55
C LYS A 525 -0.09 -6.55 5.59
N SER A 526 0.91 -6.68 4.71
CA SER A 526 1.00 -7.81 3.77
C SER A 526 1.57 -9.05 4.46
N LYS A 527 0.98 -10.22 4.17
CA LYS A 527 1.38 -11.55 4.68
C LYS A 527 2.30 -12.28 3.70
N ALA A 528 2.99 -11.51 2.85
CA ALA A 528 3.97 -12.06 1.93
C ALA A 528 5.27 -12.34 2.68
N PRO A 529 6.02 -13.39 2.30
CA PRO A 529 7.28 -13.69 2.95
C PRO A 529 8.21 -12.50 2.92
N ALA A 530 8.95 -12.35 4.01
CA ALA A 530 9.99 -11.34 4.09
C ALA A 530 11.11 -11.63 3.08
N GLN A 531 11.78 -10.57 2.65
CA GLN A 531 12.91 -10.72 1.77
C GLN A 531 14.07 -11.40 2.52
N LEU A 532 14.58 -12.50 1.96
CA LEU A 532 15.77 -13.16 2.50
C LEU A 532 17.04 -12.33 2.22
N PRO A 533 18.00 -12.24 3.16
CA PRO A 533 19.27 -11.54 2.95
C PRO A 533 20.00 -12.06 1.72
N GLY A 534 20.65 -11.18 0.94
CA GLY A 534 21.35 -11.59 -0.28
C GLY A 534 20.44 -11.93 -1.47
N SER A 535 19.13 -11.72 -1.40
CA SER A 535 18.22 -11.96 -2.54
C SER A 535 18.09 -10.76 -3.47
N ILE A 536 17.97 -11.04 -4.77
CA ILE A 536 17.72 -10.06 -5.83
C ILE A 536 16.22 -9.78 -5.91
N ARG A 537 15.82 -8.51 -5.82
CA ARG A 537 14.40 -8.16 -5.87
C ARG A 537 13.89 -8.15 -7.31
N CYS A 538 12.81 -8.89 -7.57
CA CYS A 538 12.05 -8.85 -8.81
C CYS A 538 10.74 -8.12 -8.55
N LEU A 539 10.62 -6.89 -9.06
CA LEU A 539 9.54 -5.97 -8.74
C LEU A 539 8.84 -5.46 -9.99
N THR A 540 7.53 -5.27 -9.91
CA THR A 540 6.86 -4.47 -10.94
C THR A 540 7.32 -3.02 -10.83
N VAL A 541 7.22 -2.26 -11.92
CA VAL A 541 7.54 -0.82 -11.91
C VAL A 541 6.79 -0.09 -10.78
N HIS A 542 5.51 -0.41 -10.58
CA HIS A 542 4.71 0.14 -9.48
C HIS A 542 5.24 -0.31 -8.11
N GLY A 543 5.61 -1.58 -7.97
CA GLY A 543 6.15 -2.13 -6.72
C GLY A 543 7.52 -1.59 -6.33
N ALA A 544 8.27 -1.01 -7.28
CA ALA A 544 9.56 -0.39 -7.03
C ALA A 544 9.46 1.08 -6.58
N LYS A 545 8.27 1.69 -6.63
CA LYS A 545 8.09 3.08 -6.19
C LYS A 545 8.49 3.25 -4.72
N GLY A 546 9.16 4.35 -4.42
CA GLY A 546 9.71 4.64 -3.08
C GLY A 546 11.02 3.90 -2.76
N MET A 547 11.46 2.95 -3.59
CA MET A 547 12.70 2.20 -3.37
C MET A 547 13.87 2.80 -4.17
N GLU A 548 15.08 2.30 -3.91
CA GLU A 548 16.32 2.60 -4.63
C GLU A 548 17.25 1.39 -4.62
N PHE A 549 18.04 1.21 -5.68
CA PHE A 549 18.94 0.07 -5.88
C PHE A 549 20.21 0.54 -6.60
N LYS A 550 21.37 -0.02 -6.24
CA LYS A 550 22.61 0.33 -6.95
C LYS A 550 22.56 -0.05 -8.42
N HIS A 551 22.07 -1.26 -8.69
CA HIS A 551 22.04 -1.83 -10.03
C HIS A 551 20.61 -2.23 -10.41
N VAL A 552 20.06 -1.57 -11.43
CA VAL A 552 18.70 -1.83 -11.92
C VAL A 552 18.76 -2.49 -13.29
N PHE A 553 18.01 -3.59 -13.43
CA PHE A 553 17.70 -4.23 -14.72
C PHE A 553 16.27 -3.89 -15.10
N LEU A 554 16.08 -2.99 -16.06
CA LEU A 554 14.78 -2.67 -16.63
C LEU A 554 14.56 -3.49 -17.91
N ILE A 555 13.77 -4.55 -17.78
CA ILE A 555 13.52 -5.52 -18.86
C ILE A 555 12.18 -5.28 -19.55
N GLY A 556 12.02 -5.80 -20.77
CA GLY A 556 10.76 -5.70 -21.48
C GLY A 556 10.53 -4.34 -22.15
N MET A 557 11.57 -3.59 -22.50
CA MET A 557 11.46 -2.28 -23.16
C MET A 557 11.11 -2.40 -24.65
N ALA A 558 9.96 -3.02 -24.93
CA ALA A 558 9.37 -3.18 -26.25
C ALA A 558 7.96 -2.57 -26.30
N ASP A 559 7.58 -2.06 -27.48
CA ASP A 559 6.23 -1.50 -27.69
C ASP A 559 5.17 -2.58 -27.44
N GLU A 560 4.06 -2.19 -26.81
CA GLU A 560 2.97 -3.07 -26.31
C GLU A 560 3.34 -3.96 -25.11
N VAL A 561 4.60 -3.95 -24.67
CA VAL A 561 5.07 -4.56 -23.42
C VAL A 561 5.30 -3.47 -22.37
N PHE A 562 6.14 -2.49 -22.69
CA PHE A 562 6.34 -1.25 -21.94
C PHE A 562 6.69 -0.11 -22.93
N PRO A 563 5.71 0.72 -23.38
CA PRO A 563 4.36 0.89 -22.82
C PRO A 563 3.42 -0.30 -23.02
N SER A 564 2.44 -0.43 -22.14
CA SER A 564 1.39 -1.44 -22.27
C SER A 564 0.60 -1.33 -23.59
N TYR A 565 0.05 -2.46 -24.06
CA TYR A 565 -0.83 -2.49 -25.24
C TYR A 565 -2.02 -1.53 -25.12
N GLN A 566 -2.62 -1.44 -23.93
CA GLN A 566 -3.80 -0.59 -23.69
C GLN A 566 -3.46 0.89 -23.89
N ALA A 567 -2.35 1.37 -23.30
CA ALA A 567 -1.89 2.74 -23.48
C ALA A 567 -1.50 3.01 -24.95
N THR A 568 -0.84 2.04 -25.58
CA THR A 568 -0.46 2.13 -27.01
C THR A 568 -1.69 2.32 -27.90
N LYS A 569 -2.77 1.59 -27.64
CA LYS A 569 -4.04 1.69 -28.38
C LYS A 569 -4.74 3.05 -28.20
N LYS A 570 -4.55 3.71 -27.05
CA LYS A 570 -5.15 5.02 -26.74
C LYS A 570 -4.49 6.18 -27.48
N GLY A 571 -3.25 6.00 -27.93
CA GLY A 571 -2.51 6.97 -28.73
C GLY A 571 -1.38 7.66 -27.96
N HIS A 572 -0.48 8.30 -28.71
CA HIS A 572 0.78 8.85 -28.18
C HIS A 572 0.57 10.06 -27.23
N GLU A 573 -0.47 10.86 -27.48
CA GLU A 573 -0.86 12.04 -26.69
C GLU A 573 -1.94 11.72 -25.64
N SER A 574 -2.24 10.44 -25.41
CA SER A 574 -3.27 10.05 -24.43
C SER A 574 -2.77 10.16 -22.99
N LYS A 575 -3.69 10.38 -22.04
CA LYS A 575 -3.38 10.35 -20.60
C LYS A 575 -2.77 9.02 -20.18
N GLU A 576 -3.26 7.91 -20.74
CA GLU A 576 -2.74 6.57 -20.49
C GLU A 576 -1.28 6.40 -20.95
N MET A 577 -0.87 7.06 -22.05
CA MET A 577 0.53 7.08 -22.50
C MET A 577 1.40 7.94 -21.58
N GLU A 578 0.90 9.10 -21.14
CA GLU A 578 1.62 9.92 -20.16
C GLU A 578 1.86 9.19 -18.84
N GLU A 579 0.90 8.38 -18.38
CA GLU A 579 1.06 7.51 -17.21
C GLU A 579 2.14 6.45 -17.42
N GLU A 580 2.18 5.79 -18.60
CA GLU A 580 3.24 4.82 -18.91
C GLU A 580 4.63 5.48 -19.01
N ARG A 581 4.72 6.74 -19.45
CA ARG A 581 5.97 7.52 -19.39
C ARG A 581 6.39 7.80 -17.95
N ARG A 582 5.46 8.20 -17.06
CA ARG A 582 5.73 8.36 -15.62
C ARG A 582 6.20 7.05 -14.99
N ASN A 583 5.57 5.93 -15.36
CA ASN A 583 6.02 4.60 -14.95
C ASN A 583 7.48 4.35 -15.37
N CYS A 584 7.84 4.64 -16.62
CA CYS A 584 9.20 4.44 -17.10
C CYS A 584 10.19 5.41 -16.42
N PHE A 585 9.79 6.68 -16.21
CA PHE A 585 10.54 7.67 -15.43
C PHE A 585 10.81 7.19 -13.99
N VAL A 586 9.81 6.65 -13.31
CA VAL A 586 9.96 6.05 -11.98
C VAL A 586 10.97 4.90 -12.04
N ALA A 587 10.84 3.99 -13.00
CA ALA A 587 11.69 2.80 -13.12
C ALA A 587 13.19 3.16 -13.30
N ILE A 588 13.51 4.08 -14.21
CA ILE A 588 14.90 4.47 -14.48
C ILE A 588 15.51 5.28 -13.33
N THR A 589 14.70 6.05 -12.59
CA THR A 589 15.15 6.85 -11.43
C THR A 589 15.27 6.04 -10.13
N ARG A 590 15.15 4.71 -10.20
CA ARG A 590 15.46 3.80 -9.07
C ARG A 590 16.94 3.46 -8.97
N ALA A 591 17.72 3.66 -10.04
CA ALA A 591 19.13 3.29 -10.11
C ALA A 591 20.04 4.30 -9.42
N GLU A 592 20.94 3.84 -8.55
CA GLU A 592 21.95 4.69 -7.90
C GLU A 592 23.30 4.70 -8.62
N GLU A 593 23.67 3.59 -9.26
CA GLU A 593 24.97 3.44 -9.93
C GLU A 593 24.82 3.01 -11.39
N THR A 594 24.09 1.92 -11.67
CA THR A 594 23.96 1.39 -13.04
C THR A 594 22.52 1.07 -13.41
N LEU A 595 22.16 1.43 -14.65
CA LEU A 595 20.90 1.10 -15.29
C LEU A 595 21.16 0.22 -16.51
N ASN A 596 20.65 -1.00 -16.48
CA ASN A 596 20.69 -1.97 -17.58
C ASN A 596 19.30 -2.03 -18.21
N ILE A 597 19.16 -1.50 -19.41
CA ILE A 597 17.91 -1.53 -20.19
C ILE A 597 18.01 -2.67 -21.21
N SER A 598 16.96 -3.49 -21.30
CA SER A 598 16.90 -4.54 -22.31
C SER A 598 15.55 -4.67 -22.99
N TRP A 599 15.59 -5.20 -24.21
CA TRP A 599 14.39 -5.60 -24.95
C TRP A 599 14.68 -6.74 -25.93
N SER A 600 13.64 -7.49 -26.28
CA SER A 600 13.72 -8.63 -27.19
C SER A 600 12.94 -8.41 -28.49
N ARG A 601 13.31 -9.13 -29.55
CA ARG A 601 12.55 -9.12 -30.82
C ARG A 601 11.19 -9.79 -30.68
N THR A 602 11.06 -10.77 -29.79
CA THR A 602 9.81 -11.49 -29.56
C THR A 602 9.42 -11.49 -28.09
N TYR A 603 8.13 -11.29 -27.83
CA TYR A 603 7.50 -11.48 -26.52
C TYR A 603 6.24 -12.30 -26.71
N ASN A 604 6.05 -13.35 -25.89
CA ASN A 604 4.97 -14.32 -26.05
C ASN A 604 4.87 -14.93 -27.48
N GLY A 605 6.01 -15.09 -28.17
CA GLY A 605 6.06 -15.58 -29.55
C GLY A 605 5.70 -14.55 -30.64
N TYR A 606 5.30 -13.33 -30.26
CA TYR A 606 4.97 -12.27 -31.22
C TYR A 606 6.14 -11.30 -31.41
N ALA A 607 6.41 -10.93 -32.66
CA ALA A 607 7.41 -9.91 -32.97
C ALA A 607 7.00 -8.54 -32.41
N LYS A 608 7.93 -7.88 -31.69
CA LYS A 608 7.73 -6.54 -31.12
C LYS A 608 8.79 -5.58 -31.64
N ARG A 609 8.42 -4.30 -31.70
CA ARG A 609 9.34 -3.19 -31.97
C ARG A 609 9.99 -2.75 -30.65
N PRO A 610 11.19 -2.15 -30.67
CA PRO A 610 11.74 -1.46 -29.50
C PRO A 610 10.72 -0.46 -28.96
N SER A 611 10.71 -0.27 -27.64
CA SER A 611 9.82 0.70 -27.00
C SER A 611 10.09 2.10 -27.54
N ARG A 612 9.02 2.83 -27.85
CA ARG A 612 9.09 4.26 -28.19
C ARG A 612 9.80 5.09 -27.12
N PHE A 613 9.75 4.66 -25.85
CA PHE A 613 10.42 5.34 -24.74
C PHE A 613 11.93 5.36 -24.92
N LEU A 614 12.51 4.41 -25.65
CA LEU A 614 13.93 4.44 -25.98
C LEU A 614 14.25 5.63 -26.90
N GLU A 615 13.43 5.90 -27.92
CA GLU A 615 13.63 7.08 -28.77
C GLU A 615 13.40 8.39 -27.99
N GLU A 616 12.36 8.43 -27.15
CA GLU A 616 12.05 9.59 -26.30
C GLU A 616 13.16 9.87 -25.26
N MET A 617 13.84 8.83 -24.74
CA MET A 617 15.02 8.98 -23.90
C MET A 617 16.27 9.45 -24.65
N GLY A 618 16.26 9.44 -25.99
CA GLY A 618 17.34 9.91 -26.86
C GLY A 618 18.19 8.81 -27.49
N PHE A 619 17.77 7.52 -27.42
CA PHE A 619 18.47 6.44 -28.11
C PHE A 619 18.29 6.56 -29.63
N LYS A 620 19.38 6.38 -30.37
CA LYS A 620 19.37 6.42 -31.84
C LYS A 620 19.41 5.01 -32.40
N PHE A 621 18.29 4.54 -32.95
CA PHE A 621 18.25 3.29 -33.71
C PHE A 621 18.68 3.55 -35.16
N LYS A 622 19.55 2.69 -35.70
CA LYS A 622 19.79 2.68 -37.15
C LYS A 622 18.48 2.28 -37.82
N LYS A 623 17.92 3.18 -38.65
CA LYS A 623 16.77 2.82 -39.50
C LYS A 623 17.16 1.59 -40.33
N PRO A 624 16.29 0.57 -40.45
CA PRO A 624 16.56 -0.56 -41.34
C PRO A 624 16.80 0.00 -42.75
N ALA A 625 17.86 -0.47 -43.41
CA ALA A 625 18.09 -0.15 -44.81
C ALA A 625 16.85 -0.59 -45.59
N SER A 626 16.26 0.36 -46.31
CA SER A 626 15.05 0.20 -47.14
C SER A 626 15.23 -0.86 -48.21
#